data_AF-A0A7J8S8B2-F1
#
_entry.id   AF-A0A7J8S8B2-F1
#
_cell.length_a   1.000
_cell.length_b   1.000
_cell.length_c   1.000
_cell.angle_alpha   90.00
_cell.angle_beta   90.00
_cell.angle_gamma   90.00
#
_symmetry.space_group_name_H-M   'P 1'
#
loop_
_entity.id
_entity.type
_entity.pdbx_description
1 polymer ?
#
loop_
_entity_poly.entity_id
_entity_poly.type
_entity_poly.pdbx_seq_one_letter_code
_entity_poly.pdbx_strand_id
1 'polypeptide(L)'
;MQEKDWLSLVAVHSDSWLLSVAFYFGARFGFDKADRKRLFNMINDLPTVFEVVTGAAKKQTKEKSLVSNHSGSKSKSNSKRGSEPLSKYSKAVPSKDEDDDGLEEEEEEHGETLCGACGESDGADEFWICCDICEKWFHGKCVKITPARAEHIKQYKCPSCSNKRARP
;
A
#
# COMPACT_ATOMS: atom_id res chain seq x y z
N MET A 1 2.44 22.08 16.57
CA MET A 1 1.42 21.60 15.62
C MET A 1 0.46 20.71 16.41
N GLN A 2 -0.86 20.76 16.18
CA GLN A 2 -1.76 19.80 16.85
C GLN A 2 -1.51 18.40 16.29
N GLU A 3 -1.64 17.37 17.12
CA GLU A 3 -1.38 15.97 16.74
C GLU A 3 -2.12 15.57 15.46
N LYS A 4 -3.42 15.90 15.37
CA LYS A 4 -4.23 15.66 14.17
C LYS A 4 -3.72 16.34 12.91
N ASP A 5 -3.11 17.52 13.03
CA ASP A 5 -2.60 18.29 11.89
C ASP A 5 -1.25 17.70 11.45
N TRP A 6 -0.45 17.21 12.40
CA TRP A 6 0.78 16.47 12.12
C TRP A 6 0.49 15.13 11.45
N LEU A 7 -0.44 14.34 11.97
CA LEU A 7 -0.88 13.07 11.35
C LEU A 7 -1.42 13.29 9.93
N SER A 8 -2.19 14.36 9.73
CA SER A 8 -2.68 14.75 8.40
C SER A 8 -1.53 15.08 7.44
N LEU A 9 -0.51 15.80 7.91
CA LEU A 9 0.66 16.13 7.10
C LEU A 9 1.45 14.87 6.71
N VAL A 10 1.71 13.99 7.68
CA VAL A 10 2.38 12.70 7.43
C VAL A 10 1.58 11.88 6.41
N ALA A 11 0.25 11.82 6.56
CA ALA A 11 -0.61 11.07 5.64
C ALA A 11 -0.50 11.57 4.19
N VAL A 12 -0.53 12.88 3.95
CA VAL A 12 -0.39 13.46 2.59
C VAL A 12 0.99 13.15 1.97
N HIS A 13 2.05 13.20 2.77
CA HIS A 13 3.39 12.83 2.31
C HIS A 13 3.48 11.34 1.99
N SER A 14 2.88 10.48 2.81
CA SER A 14 2.78 9.04 2.58
C SER A 14 2.00 8.71 1.30
N ASP A 15 0.86 9.37 1.06
CA ASP A 15 0.08 9.21 -0.18
C ASP A 15 0.92 9.54 -1.43
N SER A 16 1.67 10.63 -1.38
CA SER A 16 2.56 11.06 -2.47
C SER A 16 3.71 10.05 -2.69
N TRP A 17 4.29 9.54 -1.62
CA TRP A 17 5.36 8.57 -1.67
C TRP A 17 4.89 7.23 -2.25
N LEU A 18 3.74 6.71 -1.80
CA LEU A 18 3.14 5.48 -2.33
C LEU A 18 2.88 5.58 -3.83
N LEU A 19 2.34 6.70 -4.29
CA LEU A 19 2.13 6.94 -5.73
C LEU A 19 3.47 6.93 -6.49
N SER A 20 4.50 7.59 -5.96
CA SER A 20 5.84 7.60 -6.56
C SER A 20 6.44 6.20 -6.64
N VAL A 21 6.37 5.41 -5.57
CA VAL A 21 6.87 4.03 -5.51
C VAL A 21 6.13 3.13 -6.50
N ALA A 22 4.81 3.22 -6.56
CA ALA A 22 4.00 2.43 -7.49
C ALA A 22 4.38 2.72 -8.96
N PHE A 23 4.54 3.98 -9.33
CA PHE A 23 4.92 4.37 -10.69
C PHE A 23 6.39 4.12 -11.02
N TYR A 24 7.27 4.16 -10.02
CA TYR A 24 8.66 3.72 -10.17
C TYR A 24 8.74 2.25 -10.56
N PHE A 25 8.02 1.38 -9.83
CA PHE A 25 7.94 -0.04 -10.18
C PHE A 25 7.21 -0.27 -11.51
N GLY A 26 6.14 0.47 -11.78
CA GLY A 26 5.47 0.43 -13.08
C GLY A 26 6.44 0.71 -14.24
N ALA A 27 7.30 1.72 -14.12
CA ALA A 27 8.33 2.01 -15.11
C ALA A 27 9.36 0.87 -15.24
N ARG A 28 9.80 0.29 -14.10
CA ARG A 28 10.74 -0.85 -14.11
C ARG A 28 10.17 -2.13 -14.72
N PHE A 29 8.87 -2.35 -14.59
CA PHE A 29 8.16 -3.48 -15.20
C PHE A 29 7.70 -3.21 -16.64
N GLY A 30 8.04 -2.03 -17.20
CA GLY A 30 7.74 -1.70 -18.58
C GLY A 30 6.28 -1.33 -18.85
N PHE A 31 5.56 -0.79 -17.85
CA PHE A 31 4.16 -0.40 -18.00
C PHE A 31 3.98 0.63 -19.11
N ASP A 32 3.10 0.32 -20.05
CA ASP A 32 2.73 1.23 -21.11
C ASP A 32 1.71 2.28 -20.64
N LYS A 33 1.15 3.06 -21.57
CA LYS A 33 0.16 4.09 -21.23
C LYS A 33 -1.14 3.50 -20.66
N ALA A 34 -1.57 2.34 -21.16
CA ALA A 34 -2.78 1.67 -20.70
C ALA A 34 -2.57 1.05 -19.31
N ASP A 35 -1.41 0.43 -19.07
CA ASP A 35 -1.07 -0.16 -17.78
C ASP A 35 -0.99 0.90 -16.68
N ARG A 36 -0.32 2.03 -16.95
CA ARG A 36 -0.25 3.17 -16.02
C ARG A 36 -1.64 3.72 -15.69
N LYS A 37 -2.53 3.79 -16.68
CA LYS A 37 -3.92 4.21 -16.46
C LYS A 37 -4.68 3.21 -15.60
N ARG A 38 -4.51 1.91 -15.84
CA ARG A 38 -5.12 0.85 -15.03
C ARG A 38 -4.63 0.88 -13.59
N LEU A 39 -3.32 1.02 -13.38
CA LEU A 39 -2.71 1.17 -12.05
C LEU A 39 -3.26 2.39 -11.31
N PHE A 40 -3.31 3.54 -11.98
CA PHE A 40 -3.86 4.76 -11.38
C PHE A 40 -5.32 4.58 -10.94
N ASN A 41 -6.15 3.96 -11.78
CA ASN A 41 -7.54 3.72 -11.42
C ASN A 41 -7.65 2.79 -10.20
N MET A 42 -6.90 1.69 -10.17
CA MET A 42 -6.89 0.77 -9.03
C MET A 42 -6.46 1.45 -7.72
N ILE A 43 -5.49 2.36 -7.77
CA ILE A 43 -5.05 3.13 -6.61
C ILE A 43 -6.17 4.09 -6.14
N ASN A 44 -6.85 4.77 -7.05
CA ASN A 44 -7.92 5.74 -6.71
C ASN A 44 -9.28 5.11 -6.36
N ASP A 45 -9.44 3.80 -6.56
CA ASP A 45 -10.60 3.07 -6.07
C ASP A 45 -10.57 2.92 -4.53
N LEU A 46 -9.41 3.14 -3.91
CA LEU A 46 -9.20 3.15 -2.46
C LEU A 46 -9.21 4.58 -1.90
N PRO A 47 -9.64 4.78 -0.64
CA PRO A 47 -9.42 6.05 0.04
C PRO A 47 -7.92 6.26 0.27
N THR A 48 -7.49 7.52 0.16
CA THR A 48 -6.14 7.94 0.53
C THR A 48 -5.91 7.78 2.04
N VAL A 49 -4.66 7.66 2.47
CA VAL A 49 -4.31 7.63 3.90
C VAL A 49 -4.81 8.90 4.58
N PHE A 50 -4.68 10.05 3.91
CA PHE A 50 -5.21 11.31 4.41
C PHE A 50 -6.73 11.27 4.62
N GLU A 51 -7.50 10.71 3.68
CA GLU A 51 -8.96 10.60 3.84
C GLU A 51 -9.35 9.65 4.97
N VAL A 52 -8.57 8.60 5.23
CA VAL A 52 -8.79 7.69 6.35
C VAL A 52 -8.51 8.40 7.68
N VAL A 53 -7.34 9.05 7.80
CA VAL A 53 -6.89 9.76 9.01
C VAL A 53 -7.81 10.92 9.37
N THR A 54 -8.27 11.68 8.37
CA THR A 54 -9.19 12.82 8.59
C THR A 54 -10.66 12.40 8.72
N GLY A 55 -10.98 11.12 8.55
CA GLY A 55 -12.34 10.60 8.57
C GLY A 55 -13.19 10.99 7.35
N ALA A 56 -12.60 11.60 6.32
CA ALA A 56 -13.28 11.95 5.07
C ALA A 56 -13.68 10.71 4.24
N ALA A 57 -12.99 9.58 4.40
CA ALA A 57 -13.28 8.33 3.69
C ALA A 57 -14.71 7.81 3.95
N LYS A 58 -15.22 7.99 5.18
CA LYS A 58 -16.60 7.57 5.54
C LYS A 58 -17.69 8.35 4.79
N LYS A 59 -17.38 9.55 4.30
CA LYS A 59 -18.31 10.34 3.47
C LYS A 59 -18.37 9.85 2.03
N GLN A 60 -17.23 9.46 1.44
CA GLN A 60 -17.18 9.07 0.03
C GLN A 60 -17.85 7.72 -0.28
N THR A 61 -17.82 6.74 0.62
CA THR A 61 -18.54 5.45 0.42
C THR A 61 -20.05 5.64 0.33
N LYS A 62 -20.58 6.68 0.99
CA LYS A 62 -22.02 7.02 0.96
C LYS A 62 -22.42 7.76 -0.31
N GLU A 63 -21.51 8.48 -0.97
CA GLU A 63 -21.76 9.15 -2.25
C GLU A 63 -21.50 8.25 -3.46
N LYS A 64 -20.44 7.42 -3.45
CA LYS A 64 -20.12 6.49 -4.54
C LYS A 64 -21.22 5.42 -4.77
N SER A 65 -21.99 5.07 -3.73
CA SER A 65 -23.13 4.15 -3.84
C SER A 65 -24.37 4.75 -4.52
N LEU A 66 -24.42 6.07 -4.71
CA LEU A 66 -25.55 6.77 -5.34
C LEU A 66 -25.34 7.06 -6.83
N VAL A 67 -24.13 6.88 -7.38
CA VAL A 67 -23.78 7.39 -8.73
C VAL A 67 -23.57 6.28 -9.78
N SER A 68 -23.59 4.99 -9.40
CA SER A 68 -23.48 3.90 -10.37
C SER A 68 -24.85 3.46 -10.90
N ASN A 69 -25.45 4.28 -11.78
CA ASN A 69 -26.41 3.86 -12.81
C ASN A 69 -26.74 5.03 -13.76
N HIS A 70 -25.91 5.27 -14.79
CA HIS A 70 -26.44 5.53 -16.14
C HIS A 70 -25.33 5.47 -17.20
N SER A 71 -25.58 4.64 -18.21
CA SER A 71 -24.91 4.61 -19.49
C SER A 71 -25.33 5.81 -20.35
N GLY A 72 -24.42 6.30 -21.22
CA GLY A 72 -24.80 7.14 -22.36
C GLY A 72 -23.85 8.28 -22.72
N SER A 73 -22.98 8.01 -23.70
CA SER A 73 -22.30 8.89 -24.67
C SER A 73 -22.73 10.37 -24.77
N LYS A 74 -21.76 11.30 -24.81
CA LYS A 74 -21.46 12.18 -25.98
C LYS A 74 -20.38 13.24 -25.70
N SER A 75 -19.67 13.56 -26.76
CA SER A 75 -18.53 14.48 -26.94
C SER A 75 -18.90 15.97 -26.83
N LYS A 76 -17.96 16.83 -26.39
CA LYS A 76 -17.34 17.96 -27.14
C LYS A 76 -16.74 19.08 -26.26
N SER A 77 -15.45 19.33 -26.54
CA SER A 77 -14.75 20.62 -26.79
C SER A 77 -14.89 21.87 -25.90
N ASN A 78 -13.70 22.35 -25.49
CA ASN A 78 -13.16 23.72 -25.62
C ASN A 78 -13.61 24.83 -24.63
N SER A 79 -12.68 25.38 -23.85
CA SER A 79 -12.14 26.75 -24.02
C SER A 79 -11.18 27.16 -22.89
N LYS A 80 -10.27 28.07 -23.25
CA LYS A 80 -9.10 28.67 -22.59
C LYS A 80 -9.43 29.65 -21.44
N ARG A 81 -8.32 30.01 -20.74
CA ARG A 81 -7.97 31.35 -20.15
C ARG A 81 -8.18 31.45 -18.63
N GLY A 82 -7.31 32.01 -17.79
CA GLY A 82 -6.00 32.69 -17.90
C GLY A 82 -5.37 32.81 -16.49
N SER A 83 -4.04 32.88 -16.37
CA SER A 83 -3.27 34.10 -16.01
C SER A 83 -3.10 34.37 -14.49
N GLU A 84 -1.95 33.95 -13.92
CA GLU A 84 -0.98 34.64 -13.01
C GLU A 84 -1.49 35.40 -11.72
N PRO A 85 -0.67 35.63 -10.65
CA PRO A 85 0.80 35.75 -10.66
C PRO A 85 1.61 35.13 -9.49
N LEU A 86 2.92 35.12 -9.75
CA LEU A 86 4.11 34.97 -8.90
C LEU A 86 4.10 35.77 -7.57
N SER A 87 4.62 35.17 -6.48
CA SER A 87 5.30 35.93 -5.41
C SER A 87 6.40 35.14 -4.71
N LYS A 88 7.62 35.69 -4.77
CA LYS A 88 8.87 35.33 -4.09
C LYS A 88 8.86 35.71 -2.61
N TYR A 89 9.51 34.92 -1.75
CA TYR A 89 10.49 35.32 -0.70
C TYR A 89 10.95 34.05 0.06
N SER A 90 12.18 33.55 -0.07
CA SER A 90 13.42 33.90 0.64
C SER A 90 13.49 33.51 2.15
N LYS A 91 14.29 32.45 2.40
CA LYS A 91 15.43 32.36 3.35
C LYS A 91 15.14 32.30 4.87
N ALA A 92 15.52 31.20 5.52
CA ALA A 92 16.65 31.10 6.47
C ALA A 92 16.56 29.85 7.37
N VAL A 93 17.71 29.17 7.51
CA VAL A 93 18.03 28.13 8.49
C VAL A 93 18.52 28.84 9.78
N PRO A 94 18.34 28.24 10.97
CA PRO A 94 19.52 27.95 11.78
C PRO A 94 19.49 26.58 12.47
N SER A 95 20.68 26.03 12.58
CA SER A 95 21.12 24.81 13.27
C SER A 95 21.56 25.09 14.72
N LYS A 96 21.41 24.09 15.61
CA LYS A 96 22.25 23.68 16.76
C LYS A 96 21.45 22.68 17.60
N ASP A 97 21.81 21.39 17.63
CA ASP A 97 22.85 20.74 18.47
C ASP A 97 22.51 20.79 19.97
N GLU A 98 22.09 19.66 20.55
CA GLU A 98 22.77 18.90 21.63
C GLU A 98 21.83 17.89 22.31
N ASP A 99 22.44 16.82 22.78
CA ASP A 99 21.96 15.50 23.19
C ASP A 99 20.94 15.45 24.34
N ASP A 100 20.04 14.46 24.31
CA ASP A 100 19.50 13.80 25.51
C ASP A 100 19.08 12.36 25.18
N ASP A 101 19.81 11.42 25.78
CA ASP A 101 19.63 9.98 25.74
C ASP A 101 18.55 9.61 26.77
N GLY A 102 17.39 9.17 26.28
CA GLY A 102 16.22 8.85 27.10
C GLY A 102 15.39 7.76 26.47
N LEU A 103 15.81 6.51 26.71
CA LEU A 103 15.08 5.27 26.44
C LEU A 103 13.71 5.29 27.15
N GLU A 104 12.60 5.26 26.40
CA GLU A 104 11.37 4.60 26.84
C GLU A 104 10.71 3.88 25.65
N GLU A 105 10.34 2.63 25.90
CA GLU A 105 9.85 1.61 24.99
C GLU A 105 8.43 1.92 24.51
N GLU A 106 8.19 1.88 23.19
CA GLU A 106 6.86 1.55 22.66
C GLU A 106 7.02 0.37 21.69
N GLU A 107 6.95 -0.81 22.30
CA GLU A 107 6.66 -2.07 21.65
C GLU A 107 5.28 -2.03 20.96
N GLU A 108 5.27 -2.51 19.72
CA GLU A 108 4.26 -3.44 19.21
C GLU A 108 2.91 -2.89 18.69
N GLU A 109 2.96 -2.31 17.48
CA GLU A 109 1.91 -2.57 16.47
C GLU A 109 2.53 -3.41 15.33
N HIS A 110 3.04 -4.58 15.68
CA HIS A 110 3.46 -5.57 14.67
C HIS A 110 2.20 -6.13 14.03
N GLY A 111 1.97 -5.78 12.76
CA GLY A 111 0.95 -6.41 11.93
C GLY A 111 1.13 -7.93 11.97
N GLU A 112 0.27 -8.59 12.72
CA GLU A 112 0.32 -10.02 12.96
C GLU A 112 0.18 -10.75 11.62
N THR A 113 1.29 -11.27 11.09
CA THR A 113 1.26 -12.04 9.85
C THR A 113 0.55 -13.36 10.13
N LEU A 114 -0.66 -13.53 9.60
CA LEU A 114 -1.47 -14.73 9.83
C LEU A 114 -1.04 -15.86 8.88
N CYS A 115 -0.92 -17.07 9.43
CA CYS A 115 -0.64 -18.27 8.64
C CYS A 115 -1.81 -18.62 7.72
N GLY A 116 -1.56 -18.77 6.43
CA GLY A 116 -2.57 -19.11 5.42
C GLY A 116 -3.15 -20.53 5.54
N ALA A 117 -2.70 -21.34 6.51
CA ALA A 117 -3.18 -22.69 6.78
C ALA A 117 -3.92 -22.83 8.12
N CYS A 118 -3.38 -22.33 9.23
CA CYS A 118 -4.04 -22.40 10.55
C CYS A 118 -4.73 -21.09 10.96
N GLY A 119 -4.40 -19.95 10.34
CA GLY A 119 -5.00 -18.65 10.66
C GLY A 119 -4.45 -18.00 11.92
N GLU A 120 -3.42 -18.58 12.53
CA GLU A 120 -2.78 -18.10 13.76
C GLU A 120 -1.48 -17.33 13.42
N SER A 121 -1.10 -16.40 14.28
CA SER A 121 0.10 -15.55 14.19
C SER A 121 1.32 -16.09 14.95
N ASP A 122 1.22 -17.31 15.51
CA ASP A 122 2.15 -17.80 16.55
C ASP A 122 3.63 -17.49 16.31
N GLY A 123 4.19 -16.71 17.26
CA GLY A 123 5.56 -16.74 17.77
C GLY A 123 6.67 -16.14 16.91
N ALA A 124 7.47 -15.25 17.52
CA ALA A 124 8.68 -14.66 16.95
C ALA A 124 9.80 -15.66 16.56
N ASP A 125 9.67 -16.95 16.90
CA ASP A 125 10.69 -17.99 16.69
C ASP A 125 10.23 -19.17 15.79
N GLU A 126 9.10 -19.02 15.07
CA GLU A 126 8.65 -20.07 14.16
C GLU A 126 9.18 -19.89 12.74
N PHE A 127 9.51 -20.98 12.03
CA PHE A 127 9.94 -20.92 10.63
C PHE A 127 8.76 -20.67 9.70
N TRP A 128 8.87 -19.67 8.81
CA TRP A 128 7.84 -19.30 7.84
C TRP A 128 8.31 -19.43 6.38
N ILE A 129 7.36 -19.71 5.48
CA ILE A 129 7.60 -19.77 4.04
C ILE A 129 6.47 -19.09 3.26
N CYS A 130 6.82 -18.30 2.25
CA CYS A 130 5.87 -17.60 1.38
C CYS A 130 5.62 -18.38 0.08
N CYS A 131 4.35 -18.50 -0.33
CA CYS A 131 3.95 -19.15 -1.58
C CYS A 131 4.07 -18.21 -2.79
N ASP A 132 4.82 -18.60 -3.82
CA ASP A 132 5.03 -17.79 -5.04
C ASP A 132 3.77 -17.62 -5.92
N ILE A 133 2.68 -18.35 -5.62
CA ILE A 133 1.45 -18.29 -6.42
C ILE A 133 0.38 -17.39 -5.79
N CYS A 134 0.27 -17.39 -4.46
CA CYS A 134 -0.77 -16.65 -3.76
C CYS A 134 -0.22 -15.66 -2.74
N GLU A 135 1.11 -15.55 -2.61
CA GLU A 135 1.82 -14.58 -1.77
C GLU A 135 1.43 -14.64 -0.28
N LYS A 136 0.83 -15.75 0.15
CA LYS A 136 0.50 -16.00 1.56
C LYS A 136 1.67 -16.64 2.28
N TRP A 137 1.81 -16.28 3.55
CA TRP A 137 2.77 -16.82 4.49
C TRP A 137 2.21 -18.03 5.23
N PHE A 138 3.06 -19.01 5.51
CA PHE A 138 2.70 -20.24 6.21
C PHE A 138 3.80 -20.63 7.19
N HIS A 139 3.43 -21.12 8.37
CA HIS A 139 4.39 -21.85 9.19
C HIS A 139 4.87 -23.09 8.44
N GLY A 140 6.16 -23.38 8.48
CA GLY A 140 6.74 -24.56 7.86
C GLY A 140 6.07 -25.85 8.35
N LYS A 141 5.70 -25.92 9.64
CA LYS A 141 4.93 -27.05 10.21
C LYS A 141 3.57 -27.25 9.51
N CYS A 142 2.83 -26.16 9.25
CA CYS A 142 1.49 -26.20 8.66
C CYS A 142 1.51 -26.68 7.21
N VAL A 143 2.65 -26.53 6.53
CA VAL A 143 2.82 -26.96 5.13
C VAL A 143 3.86 -28.05 4.93
N LYS A 144 4.34 -28.67 6.03
CA LYS A 144 5.33 -29.77 6.04
C LYS A 144 6.63 -29.44 5.30
N ILE A 145 7.13 -28.23 5.49
CA ILE A 145 8.43 -27.76 5.00
C ILE A 145 9.33 -27.47 6.19
N THR A 146 10.52 -28.05 6.21
CA THR A 146 11.56 -27.75 7.19
C THR A 146 12.48 -26.64 6.68
N PRO A 147 13.16 -25.88 7.56
CA PRO A 147 14.13 -24.87 7.16
C PRO A 147 15.19 -25.40 6.17
N ALA A 148 15.81 -26.55 6.47
CA ALA A 148 16.79 -27.19 5.60
C ALA A 148 16.25 -27.56 4.21
N ARG A 149 14.95 -27.91 4.13
CA ARG A 149 14.30 -28.15 2.83
C ARG A 149 14.08 -26.84 2.08
N ALA A 150 13.72 -25.77 2.77
CA ALA A 150 13.44 -24.46 2.17
C ALA A 150 14.68 -23.83 1.51
N GLU A 151 15.88 -24.06 2.06
CA GLU A 151 17.16 -23.63 1.45
C GLU A 151 17.33 -24.11 0.00
N HIS A 152 16.71 -25.25 -0.35
CA HIS A 152 16.83 -25.87 -1.66
C HIS A 152 15.60 -25.65 -2.56
N ILE A 153 14.58 -24.92 -2.09
CA ILE A 153 13.37 -24.62 -2.86
C ILE A 153 13.56 -23.29 -3.57
N LYS A 154 13.70 -23.33 -4.91
CA LYS A 154 13.74 -22.10 -5.73
C LYS A 154 12.38 -21.42 -5.87
N GLN A 155 11.31 -22.24 -5.93
CA GLN A 155 9.93 -21.78 -6.00
C GLN A 155 9.05 -22.68 -5.15
N TYR A 156 8.42 -22.10 -4.14
CA TYR A 156 7.51 -22.76 -3.24
C TYR A 156 6.05 -22.54 -3.65
N LYS A 157 5.31 -23.65 -3.75
CA LYS A 157 3.87 -23.66 -4.05
C LYS A 157 3.13 -24.30 -2.87
N CYS A 158 2.26 -23.54 -2.22
CA CYS A 158 1.46 -24.06 -1.10
C CYS A 158 0.52 -25.19 -1.56
N PRO A 159 0.06 -26.07 -0.65
CA PRO A 159 -0.81 -27.19 -1.00
C PRO A 159 -2.07 -26.77 -1.78
N SER A 160 -2.68 -25.65 -1.38
CA SER A 160 -3.87 -25.10 -2.03
C SER A 160 -3.58 -24.62 -3.46
N CYS A 161 -2.39 -24.13 -3.74
CA CYS A 161 -2.00 -23.76 -5.10
C CYS A 161 -1.56 -24.99 -5.90
N SER A 162 -0.87 -25.95 -5.27
CA SER A 162 -0.37 -27.17 -5.90
C SER A 162 -1.48 -27.94 -6.59
N ASN A 163 -2.59 -28.17 -5.86
CA ASN A 163 -3.73 -28.97 -6.31
C ASN A 163 -4.67 -28.28 -7.31
N LYS A 164 -4.49 -26.97 -7.60
CA LYS A 164 -5.33 -26.24 -8.57
C LYS A 164 -5.06 -26.57 -10.04
N ARG A 165 -4.11 -27.47 -10.34
CA ARG A 165 -3.90 -28.02 -11.69
C ARG A 165 -4.28 -29.50 -11.74
N ALA A 166 -5.57 -29.76 -11.87
CA ALA A 166 -6.11 -30.92 -12.57
C ALA A 166 -7.65 -30.79 -12.61
N ARG A 167 -8.17 -29.97 -13.52
CA ARG A 167 -9.49 -30.24 -14.08
C ARG A 167 -9.33 -30.15 -15.61
N PRO A 168 -9.59 -31.26 -16.34
CA PRO A 168 -9.51 -31.28 -17.80
C PRO A 168 -10.41 -30.21 -18.44
#